data_AF-A0A2D4S5G7-F1
#
_entry.id   AF-A0A2D4S5G7-F1
#
_cell.length_a   1.000
_cell.length_b   1.000
_cell.length_c   1.000
_cell.angle_alpha   90.00
_cell.angle_beta   90.00
_cell.angle_gamma   90.00
#
_symmetry.space_group_name_H-M   'P 1'
#
loop_
_entity.id
_entity.type
_entity.pdbx_description
1 polymer ?
#
loop_
_entity_poly.entity_id
_entity_poly.type
_entity_poly.pdbx_seq_one_letter_code
_entity_poly.pdbx_strand_id
1 'polypeptide(L)' 'MGMSCIYCAKSVINQNPMTIPGKGVAHLRCFQTDQALKRTFQSLDIAKLNDAELADLKEMVLAEENARNNDNDDIELF' A
#
# COMPACT_ATOMS: atom_id res chain seq x y z
N MET A 1 -24.87 -10.58 17.45
CA MET A 1 -23.90 -10.27 16.37
C MET A 1 -23.83 -8.76 16.21
N GLY A 2 -22.72 -8.14 16.62
CA GLY A 2 -22.55 -6.69 16.55
C GLY A 2 -21.91 -6.27 15.24
N MET A 3 -22.45 -5.24 14.58
CA MET A 3 -21.80 -4.57 13.46
C MET A 3 -20.65 -3.69 13.99
N SER A 4 -19.55 -4.32 14.37
CA SER A 4 -18.33 -3.65 14.86
C SER A 4 -17.27 -3.58 13.77
N CYS A 5 -16.59 -2.44 13.68
CA CYS A 5 -15.50 -2.20 12.73
C CYS A 5 -14.33 -3.14 13.03
N ILE A 6 -13.86 -3.90 12.03
CA ILE A 6 -12.72 -4.80 12.20
C ILE A 6 -11.40 -4.09 12.56
N TYR A 7 -11.30 -2.77 12.36
CA TYR A 7 -10.06 -2.00 12.60
C TYR A 7 -10.02 -1.32 13.97
N CYS A 8 -11.16 -0.84 14.46
CA CYS A 8 -11.21 -0.06 15.70
C CYS A 8 -12.17 -0.63 16.76
N ALA A 9 -12.82 -1.77 16.47
CA ALA A 9 -13.80 -2.45 17.30
C ALA A 9 -15.04 -1.62 17.71
N LYS A 10 -15.18 -0.38 17.23
CA LYS A 10 -16.35 0.48 17.48
C LYS A 10 -17.50 0.14 16.54
N SER A 11 -18.73 0.48 16.95
CA SER A 11 -19.93 0.31 16.11
C SER A 11 -19.80 1.05 14.78
N VAL A 12 -20.18 0.40 13.68
CA VAL A 12 -20.22 1.02 12.33
C VAL A 12 -21.57 1.65 11.98
N ILE A 13 -22.56 1.54 12.89
CA ILE A 13 -23.90 2.08 12.71
C ILE A 13 -23.82 3.62 12.59
N ASN A 14 -24.45 4.19 11.57
CA ASN A 14 -24.46 5.62 11.24
C ASN A 14 -23.10 6.25 10.88
N GLN A 15 -22.07 5.44 10.56
CA GLN A 15 -20.72 5.94 10.23
C GLN A 15 -20.17 5.37 8.91
N ASN A 16 -20.98 5.40 7.85
CA ASN A 16 -20.65 4.91 6.51
C ASN A 16 -19.95 3.53 6.54
N PRO A 17 -20.67 2.47 6.95
CA PRO A 17 -20.12 1.13 6.98
C PRO A 17 -19.79 0.64 5.57
N MET A 18 -18.73 -0.15 5.45
CA MET A 18 -18.46 -0.95 4.26
C MET A 18 -18.18 -2.40 4.65
N THR A 19 -18.55 -3.31 3.78
CA THR A 19 -18.24 -4.74 3.93
C THR A 19 -16.95 -5.06 3.19
N ILE A 20 -16.01 -5.70 3.87
CA ILE A 20 -14.76 -6.19 3.31
C ILE A 20 -14.93 -7.70 3.07
N PRO A 21 -14.92 -8.16 1.81
CA PRO A 21 -15.11 -9.57 1.47
C PRO A 21 -14.16 -10.48 2.27
N GLY A 22 -14.72 -11.52 2.89
CA GLY A 22 -13.94 -12.50 3.68
C GLY A 22 -13.40 -12.01 5.03
N LYS A 23 -13.66 -10.76 5.45
CA LYS A 23 -13.19 -10.24 6.75
C LYS A 23 -14.30 -9.77 7.68
N GLY A 24 -15.26 -9.00 7.18
CA GLY A 24 -16.32 -8.41 8.01
C GLY A 24 -16.63 -6.96 7.64
N VAL A 25 -17.18 -6.18 8.59
CA VAL A 25 -17.57 -4.78 8.36
C VAL A 25 -16.55 -3.80 8.94
N ALA A 26 -16.35 -2.67 8.26
CA ALA A 26 -15.44 -1.61 8.66
C ALA A 26 -16.07 -0.24 8.45
N HIS A 27 -15.55 0.78 9.15
CA HIS A 27 -15.76 2.16 8.71
C HIS A 27 -14.99 2.41 7.41
N LEU A 28 -15.59 3.11 6.45
CA LEU A 28 -14.92 3.50 5.21
C LEU A 28 -13.58 4.21 5.47
N ARG A 29 -13.56 5.14 6.45
CA ARG A 29 -12.33 5.86 6.82
C ARG A 29 -11.25 4.95 7.38
N CYS A 30 -11.62 4.01 8.27
CA CYS A 30 -10.65 3.06 8.83
C CYS A 30 -10.06 2.15 7.75
N PHE A 31 -10.88 1.71 6.79
CA PHE A 31 -10.41 0.95 5.65
C PHE A 31 -9.48 1.75 4.74
N GLN A 32 -9.81 3.01 4.45
CA GLN A 32 -8.96 3.91 3.65
C GLN A 32 -7.63 4.20 4.35
N THR A 33 -7.65 4.46 5.66
CA THR A 33 -6.43 4.63 6.46
C THR A 33 -5.59 3.34 6.47
N ASP A 34 -6.20 2.17 6.66
CA ASP A 34 -5.51 0.87 6.58
C ASP A 34 -4.91 0.62 5.19
N GLN A 35 -5.62 0.96 4.11
CA GLN A 35 -5.09 0.86 2.74
C GLN A 35 -3.95 1.86 2.47
N ALA A 36 -4.03 3.08 2.99
CA ALA A 36 -2.97 4.08 2.85
C ALA A 36 -1.73 3.73 3.69
N LEU A 37 -1.92 3.11 4.85
CA LEU A 37 -0.84 2.60 5.70
C LEU A 37 -0.22 1.32 5.14
N LYS A 38 -1.02 0.50 4.44
CA LYS A 38 -0.53 -0.60 3.63
C LYS A 38 0.27 -0.05 2.47
N ARG A 39 1.58 0.05 2.70
CA ARG A 39 2.59 0.19 1.65
C ARG A 39 2.71 -1.12 0.88
N THR A 40 1.62 -1.55 0.26
CA THR A 40 1.55 -2.77 -0.54
C THR A 40 1.78 -2.41 -2.00
N PHE A 41 2.94 -2.78 -2.55
CA PHE A 41 3.25 -2.63 -3.97
C PHE A 41 3.09 -3.99 -4.66
N GLN A 42 2.05 -4.18 -5.49
CA GLN A 42 1.80 -5.43 -6.23
C GLN A 42 2.06 -6.74 -5.43
N SER A 43 1.60 -6.81 -4.18
CA SER A 43 1.76 -7.93 -3.22
C SER A 43 2.98 -7.89 -2.28
N LEU A 44 3.89 -6.92 -2.42
CA LEU A 44 4.99 -6.69 -1.49
C LEU A 44 4.54 -5.83 -0.31
N ASP A 45 4.48 -6.40 0.89
CA ASP A 45 4.24 -5.67 2.13
C ASP A 45 5.56 -5.07 2.65
N ILE A 46 5.83 -3.81 2.27
CA ILE A 46 7.09 -3.11 2.58
C ILE A 46 7.34 -3.03 4.09
N ALA A 47 6.28 -3.06 4.92
CA ALA A 47 6.41 -3.00 6.37
C ALA A 47 7.02 -4.28 6.99
N LYS A 48 7.14 -5.36 6.24
CA LYS A 48 7.77 -6.61 6.68
C LYS A 48 9.26 -6.72 6.35
N LEU A 49 9.78 -5.79 5.56
CA LEU A 49 11.20 -5.78 5.20
C LEU A 49 12.03 -5.29 6.39
N ASN A 50 13.16 -5.95 6.61
CA ASN A 50 14.19 -5.42 7.51
C ASN A 50 15.00 -4.31 6.81
N ASP A 51 15.86 -3.63 7.55
CA ASP A 51 16.61 -2.47 7.02
C ASP A 51 17.52 -2.81 5.83
N ALA A 52 18.09 -4.02 5.79
CA ALA A 52 18.92 -4.46 4.67
C ALA A 52 18.08 -4.74 3.42
N GLU A 53 16.97 -5.48 3.59
CA GLU A 53 16.03 -5.75 2.48
C GLU A 53 15.41 -4.47 1.93
N LEU A 54 15.15 -3.48 2.79
CA LEU A 54 14.65 -2.17 2.39
C LEU A 54 15.70 -1.38 1.60
N ALA A 55 16.98 -1.45 1.99
CA ALA A 55 18.08 -0.83 1.25
C ALA A 55 18.26 -1.49 -0.13
N ASP A 56 18.19 -2.82 -0.20
CA ASP A 56 18.28 -3.55 -1.48
C ASP A 56 17.11 -3.21 -2.41
N LEU A 57 15.88 -3.13 -1.86
CA LEU A 57 14.71 -2.70 -2.63
C LEU A 57 14.90 -1.28 -3.19
N LYS A 58 15.50 -0.37 -2.41
CA LYS A 58 15.77 0.99 -2.86
C LYS A 58 16.74 1.00 -4.05
N GLU A 59 17.83 0.22 -3.98
CA GLU A 59 18.79 0.12 -5.10
C GLU A 59 18.14 -0.47 -6.36
N MET A 60 17.28 -1.48 -6.20
CA MET A 60 16.54 -2.06 -7.33
C MET A 60 15.60 -1.06 -8.00
N VAL A 61 14.90 -0.23 -7.22
CA VAL A 61 14.03 0.83 -7.75
C VAL A 61 14.86 1.87 -8.49
N LEU A 62 15.99 2.30 -7.94
CA LEU A 62 16.88 3.26 -8.59
C LEU A 62 17.43 2.72 -9.92
N ALA A 63 17.81 1.44 -9.99
CA ALA A 63 18.26 0.82 -11.22
C ALA A 63 17.16 0.79 -12.30
N GLU A 64 15.92 0.49 -11.91
CA GLU A 64 14.77 0.50 -12.81
C GLU A 64 14.43 1.93 -13.30
N GLU A 65 14.45 2.92 -12.40
CA GLU A 65 14.27 4.33 -12.77
C GLU A 65 15.33 4.79 -13.77
N ASN A 66 16.59 4.46 -13.52
CA ASN A 66 17.69 4.76 -14.42
C ASN A 66 17.54 4.08 -15.78
N ALA A 67 17.11 2.81 -15.83
CA ALA A 67 16.87 2.10 -17.09
C ALA A 67 15.75 2.77 -17.92
N ARG A 68 14.66 3.19 -17.27
CA ARG A 68 13.53 3.85 -17.94
C ARG A 68 13.84 5.28 -18.40
N ASN A 69 14.70 5.98 -17.66
CA ASN A 69 15.17 7.31 -18.05
C ASN A 69 16.20 7.23 -19.17
N ASN A 70 17.07 6.21 -19.18
CA ASN A 70 18.05 5.98 -20.25
C ASN A 70 17.36 5.66 -21.60
N ASP A 71 16.20 4.98 -21.58
CA ASP A 71 15.38 4.79 -22.78
C ASP A 71 14.65 6.08 -23.26
N ASN A 72 14.62 7.16 -22.45
CA ASN A 72 14.09 8.48 -22.86
C ASN A 72 15.18 9.50 -23.21
N ASP A 73 16.43 9.26 -22.81
CA ASP A 73 17.56 10.03 -23.28
C ASP A 73 17.97 9.47 -24.66
N ASP A 74 17.19 9.82 -25.68
CA ASP A 74 17.67 9.89 -27.04
C ASP A 74 19.08 10.50 -27.00
N ILE A 75 20.05 9.69 -27.40
CA ILE A 75 21.44 10.10 -27.55
C ILE A 75 21.45 11.28 -28.53
N GLU A 76 21.46 12.52 -28.02
CA GLU A 76 21.80 13.68 -28.83
C GLU A 76 23.28 13.60 -29.18
N LEU A 77 23.58 12.85 -30.25
CA LEU A 77 24.87 12.89 -30.95
C LEU A 77 25.00 14.26 -31.63
N PHE A 78 25.54 15.24 -30.92
CA PHE A 78 26.12 16.45 -31.51
C PHE A 78 27.64 16.49 -31.29
#